data_AF-A0AAT9LXV3-F1
#
_entry.id   AF-A0AAT9LXV3-F1
#
_cell.length_a   1.000
_cell.length_b   1.000
_cell.length_c   1.000
_cell.angle_alpha   90.00
_cell.angle_beta   90.00
_cell.angle_gamma   90.00
#
_symmetry.space_group_name_H-M   'P 1'
#
loop_
_entity.id
_entity.type
_entity.pdbx_description
1 polymer ?
#
loop_
_entity_poly.entity_id
_entity_poly.type
_entity_poly.pdbx_seq_one_letter_code
_entity_poly.pdbx_strand_id
1 'polypeptide(L)'
;MNGCDGNVYAQGTEDFLTVLACIQLQSGRNPSQVGSGLPASPSDAGSGYQDPANVTKALDCLATGTNCGTFTPPQTSGAIGGTMDWSINWDAANGYTFANTVKAG
;
A
#
# COMPACT_ATOMS: atom_id res chain seq x y z
N MET A 1 -8.06 7.74 8.82
CA MET A 1 -7.05 7.48 9.87
C MET A 1 -6.05 8.60 9.87
N ASN A 2 -5.44 8.90 11.01
CA ASN A 2 -4.39 9.93 11.07
C ASN A 2 -3.11 9.39 10.44
N GLY A 3 -2.48 10.19 9.59
CA GLY A 3 -1.18 9.90 8.98
C GLY A 3 0.00 10.29 9.87
N CYS A 4 1.22 9.92 9.45
CA CYS A 4 2.47 10.32 10.12
C CYS A 4 2.72 11.84 10.08
N ASP A 5 2.01 12.58 9.22
CA ASP A 5 2.02 14.03 9.11
C ASP A 5 0.93 14.73 9.95
N GLY A 6 0.10 13.96 10.66
CA GLY A 6 -1.01 14.46 11.47
C GLY A 6 -2.31 14.76 10.70
N ASN A 7 -2.33 14.63 9.36
CA ASN A 7 -3.54 14.81 8.56
C ASN A 7 -4.43 13.56 8.56
N VAL A 8 -5.69 13.70 8.15
CA VAL A 8 -6.66 12.59 8.10
C VAL A 8 -6.81 12.07 6.68
N TYR A 9 -6.61 10.76 6.51
CA TYR A 9 -6.70 10.07 5.21
C TYR A 9 -7.83 9.05 5.20
N ALA A 10 -8.54 8.96 4.08
CA ALA A 10 -9.59 7.96 3.85
C ALA A 10 -8.98 6.68 3.28
N GLN A 11 -9.45 5.53 3.74
CA GLN A 11 -9.10 4.26 3.11
C GLN A 11 -9.54 4.22 1.64
N GLY A 12 -8.89 3.38 0.85
CA GLY A 12 -9.20 3.30 -0.57
C GLY A 12 -8.50 4.38 -1.40
N THR A 13 -7.39 4.93 -0.92
CA THR A 13 -6.50 5.81 -1.69
C THR A 13 -5.05 5.34 -1.59
N GLU A 14 -4.22 5.77 -2.55
CA GLU A 14 -2.77 5.55 -2.52
C GLU A 14 -2.14 6.24 -1.28
N ASP A 15 -2.50 7.50 -1.03
CA ASP A 15 -2.03 8.27 0.13
C ASP A 15 -2.26 7.55 1.47
N PHE A 16 -3.37 6.82 1.59
CA PHE A 16 -3.67 6.06 2.80
C PHE A 16 -2.67 4.93 3.05
N LEU A 17 -2.18 4.28 1.99
CA LEU A 17 -1.18 3.21 2.10
C LEU A 17 0.16 3.80 2.51
N THR A 18 0.59 4.86 1.82
CA THR A 18 1.91 5.48 2.04
C THR A 18 2.00 6.15 3.40
N VAL A 19 0.98 6.93 3.79
CA VAL A 19 1.02 7.69 5.04
C VAL A 19 0.91 6.81 6.28
N LEU A 20 0.23 5.66 6.20
CA LEU A 20 0.15 4.71 7.30
C LEU A 20 1.39 3.83 7.39
N ALA A 21 1.98 3.43 6.26
CA ALA A 21 3.29 2.79 6.26
C ALA A 21 4.37 3.72 6.85
N CYS A 22 4.29 5.02 6.53
CA CYS A 22 5.16 6.04 7.10
C CYS A 22 5.15 6.07 8.63
N ILE A 23 3.99 5.86 9.29
CA ILE A 23 3.92 5.78 10.77
C ILE A 23 4.82 4.66 11.28
N GLN A 24 4.75 3.47 10.66
CA GLN A 24 5.55 2.32 11.07
C GLN A 24 7.04 2.57 10.86
N LEU A 25 7.40 3.15 9.71
CA LEU A 25 8.79 3.50 9.38
C LEU A 25 9.37 4.54 10.36
N GLN A 26 8.63 5.61 10.66
CA GLN A 26 9.06 6.63 11.62
C GLN A 26 9.10 6.13 13.07
N SER A 27 8.32 5.08 13.39
CA SER A 27 8.39 4.41 14.69
C SER A 27 9.62 3.51 14.87
N GLY A 28 10.54 3.48 13.90
CA GLY A 28 11.80 2.75 13.97
C GLY A 28 11.73 1.31 13.47
N ARG A 29 10.65 0.93 12.75
CA ARG A 29 10.61 -0.37 12.06
C ARG A 29 11.58 -0.35 10.88
N ASN A 30 12.35 -1.43 10.73
CA ASN A 30 13.11 -1.63 9.50
C ASN A 30 12.12 -1.74 8.32
N PRO A 31 12.40 -1.14 7.14
CA PRO A 31 11.51 -1.23 5.98
C PRO A 31 11.05 -2.64 5.65
N SER A 32 11.94 -3.64 5.77
CA SER A 32 11.62 -5.07 5.53
C SER A 32 10.59 -5.67 6.49
N GLN A 33 10.26 -4.99 7.60
CA GLN A 33 9.25 -5.41 8.58
C GLN A 33 7.89 -4.75 8.35
N VAL A 34 7.78 -3.82 7.39
CA VAL A 34 6.55 -3.12 7.07
C VAL A 34 5.93 -3.76 5.84
N GLY A 35 4.66 -4.14 5.92
CA GLY A 35 3.91 -4.69 4.79
C GLY A 35 2.55 -4.00 4.65
N SER A 36 2.04 -3.94 3.42
CA SER A 36 0.72 -3.37 3.11
C SER A 36 -0.30 -4.47 2.85
N GLY A 37 -1.27 -4.61 3.75
CA GLY A 37 -2.37 -5.58 3.66
C GLY A 37 -3.60 -5.01 2.95
N LEU A 38 -4.09 -5.69 1.91
CA LEU A 38 -5.10 -5.16 0.99
C LEU A 38 -6.15 -6.22 0.60
N PRO A 39 -7.38 -5.81 0.26
CA PRO A 39 -8.33 -6.71 -0.39
C PRO A 39 -7.88 -7.04 -1.82
N ALA A 40 -7.90 -8.32 -2.19
CA ALA A 40 -7.49 -8.81 -3.51
C ALA A 40 -8.48 -8.41 -4.62
N SER A 41 -9.74 -8.18 -4.26
CA SER A 41 -10.80 -7.81 -5.20
C SER A 41 -11.84 -6.89 -4.53
N PRO A 42 -12.68 -6.18 -5.32
CA PRO A 42 -13.77 -5.37 -4.75
C PRO A 42 -14.77 -6.16 -3.91
N SER A 43 -14.88 -7.47 -4.13
CA SER A 43 -15.82 -8.36 -3.44
C SER A 43 -15.29 -8.90 -2.11
N ASP A 44 -13.98 -8.75 -1.86
CA ASP A 44 -13.30 -9.36 -0.73
C ASP A 44 -13.53 -8.60 0.59
N ALA A 45 -13.74 -7.29 0.52
CA ALA A 45 -14.00 -6.45 1.68
C ALA A 45 -15.09 -5.42 1.38
N GLY A 46 -15.89 -5.06 2.40
CA GLY A 46 -16.94 -4.04 2.27
C GLY A 46 -16.41 -2.63 1.96
N SER A 47 -15.10 -2.41 2.10
CA SER A 47 -14.42 -1.16 1.77
C SER A 47 -12.90 -1.35 1.77
N GLY A 48 -12.14 -0.43 1.16
CA GLY A 48 -10.68 -0.38 1.27
C GLY A 48 -9.92 -1.11 0.16
N TYR A 49 -10.63 -1.74 -0.77
CA TYR A 49 -10.05 -2.25 -2.02
C TYR A 49 -9.30 -1.15 -2.77
N GLN A 50 -8.18 -1.50 -3.40
CA GLN A 50 -7.42 -0.63 -4.30
C GLN A 50 -7.20 -1.30 -5.64
N ASP A 51 -7.26 -0.48 -6.70
CA ASP A 51 -6.67 -0.87 -7.98
C ASP A 51 -5.20 -1.25 -7.73
N PRO A 52 -4.73 -2.45 -8.13
CA PRO A 52 -3.36 -2.87 -7.93
C PRO A 52 -2.31 -1.88 -8.45
N ALA A 53 -2.63 -1.07 -9.47
CA ALA A 53 -1.73 -0.01 -9.93
C ALA A 53 -1.51 1.08 -8.87
N ASN A 54 -2.50 1.41 -8.04
CA ASN A 54 -2.33 2.33 -6.92
C ASN A 54 -1.45 1.73 -5.81
N VAL A 55 -1.49 0.41 -5.66
CA VAL A 55 -0.62 -0.31 -4.72
C VAL A 55 0.83 -0.18 -5.17
N THR A 56 1.12 -0.42 -6.46
CA THR A 56 2.46 -0.21 -7.03
C THR A 56 2.94 1.23 -6.85
N LYS A 57 2.08 2.22 -7.11
CA LYS A 57 2.41 3.64 -6.88
C LYS A 57 2.76 3.94 -5.42
N ALA A 58 2.03 3.38 -4.47
CA ALA A 58 2.35 3.53 -3.05
C ALA A 58 3.71 2.93 -2.71
N LEU A 59 4.05 1.76 -3.27
CA LEU A 59 5.35 1.13 -3.09
C LEU A 59 6.49 1.99 -3.67
N ASP A 60 6.31 2.53 -4.88
CA ASP A 60 7.25 3.48 -5.49
C ASP A 60 7.41 4.73 -4.63
N CYS A 61 6.30 5.28 -4.14
CA CYS A 61 6.33 6.49 -3.33
C CYS A 61 7.12 6.28 -2.04
N LEU A 62 6.93 5.16 -1.35
CA LEU A 62 7.72 4.79 -0.18
C LEU A 62 9.20 4.54 -0.54
N ALA A 63 9.45 3.81 -1.63
CA ALA A 63 10.79 3.35 -1.96
C ALA A 63 11.70 4.45 -2.50
N THR A 64 11.17 5.30 -3.38
CA THR A 64 11.97 6.27 -4.17
C THR A 64 11.38 7.68 -4.14
N GLY A 65 10.21 7.88 -3.54
CA GLY A 65 9.54 9.20 -3.52
C GLY A 65 8.92 9.56 -4.87
N THR A 66 8.75 8.60 -5.77
CA THR A 66 8.12 8.81 -7.09
C THR A 66 6.71 8.24 -7.12
N ASN A 67 5.86 8.72 -8.04
CA ASN A 67 4.48 8.23 -8.21
C ASN A 67 3.57 8.42 -6.98
N CYS A 68 3.97 9.25 -6.03
CA CYS A 68 3.16 9.64 -4.88
C CYS A 68 1.86 10.33 -5.29
N GLY A 69 0.83 10.19 -4.47
CA GLY A 69 -0.38 11.00 -4.49
C GLY A 69 -0.13 12.41 -3.98
N THR A 70 -0.95 12.86 -3.03
CA THR A 70 -0.81 14.18 -2.41
C THR A 70 0.17 14.18 -1.23
N PHE A 71 0.42 13.01 -0.65
CA PHE A 71 1.40 12.82 0.41
C PHE A 71 2.72 12.31 -0.17
N THR A 72 3.82 12.99 0.16
CA THR A 72 5.19 12.50 -0.10
C THR A 72 5.87 12.21 1.24
N PRO A 73 6.41 10.99 1.45
CA PRO A 73 7.15 10.66 2.66
C PRO A 73 8.30 11.63 2.91
N PRO A 74 8.54 12.06 4.16
CA PRO A 74 9.63 13.00 4.46
C PRO A 74 11.01 12.41 4.20
N GLN A 75 11.14 11.08 4.15
CA GLN A 75 12.33 10.32 3.76
C GLN A 75 11.88 9.07 3.00
N THR A 76 12.66 8.66 1.99
CA THR A 76 12.42 7.40 1.28
C THR A 76 12.93 6.23 2.11
N SER A 77 12.18 5.12 2.13
CA SER A 77 12.53 3.92 2.90
C SER A 77 13.31 2.87 2.11
N GLY A 78 13.39 3.02 0.79
CA GLY A 78 13.62 1.88 -0.09
C GLY A 78 12.45 0.89 -0.04
N ALA A 79 12.63 -0.30 -0.61
CA ALA A 79 11.58 -1.31 -0.64
C ALA A 79 11.18 -1.74 0.78
N ILE A 80 9.88 -1.71 1.05
CA ILE A 80 9.31 -2.29 2.26
C ILE A 80 9.23 -3.82 2.15
N GLY A 81 8.83 -4.51 3.22
CA GLY A 81 8.72 -5.97 3.29
C GLY A 81 7.77 -6.62 2.28
N GLY A 82 6.90 -5.82 1.66
CA GLY A 82 6.06 -6.21 0.52
C GLY A 82 4.58 -5.94 0.75
N THR A 83 3.76 -6.71 0.05
CA THR A 83 2.30 -6.64 0.14
C THR A 83 1.73 -7.97 0.59
N MET A 84 0.53 -7.90 1.14
CA MET A 84 -0.28 -9.06 1.49
C MET A 84 -1.69 -8.80 0.98
N ASP A 85 -2.30 -9.81 0.38
CA ASP A 85 -3.70 -9.77 -0.01
C ASP A 85 -4.54 -10.73 0.83
N TRP A 86 -5.71 -10.25 1.24
CA TRP A 86 -6.81 -11.14 1.60
C TRP A 86 -7.65 -11.29 0.33
N SER A 87 -7.83 -12.47 -0.25
CA SER A 87 -7.05 -13.69 -0.08
C SER A 87 -6.71 -14.23 -1.45
N ILE A 88 -5.81 -15.21 -1.51
CA ILE A 88 -5.49 -15.92 -2.76
C ILE A 88 -6.74 -16.48 -3.48
N ASN A 89 -7.79 -16.85 -2.74
CA ASN A 89 -9.05 -17.33 -3.32
C ASN A 89 -9.80 -16.21 -4.06
N TRP A 90 -9.87 -15.01 -3.47
CA TRP A 90 -10.48 -13.85 -4.10
C TRP A 90 -9.63 -13.31 -5.24
N ASP A 91 -8.30 -13.35 -5.13
CA ASP A 91 -7.43 -12.99 -6.24
C ASP A 91 -7.61 -13.97 -7.41
N ALA A 92 -7.63 -15.28 -7.14
CA ALA A 92 -7.89 -16.30 -8.16
C ALA A 92 -9.24 -16.12 -8.85
N ALA A 93 -10.31 -15.84 -8.09
CA ALA A 93 -11.63 -15.53 -8.65
C ALA A 93 -11.63 -14.25 -9.50
N ASN A 94 -10.69 -13.35 -9.25
CA ASN A 94 -10.46 -12.11 -9.99
C ASN A 94 -9.30 -12.21 -11.01
N GLY A 95 -8.95 -13.44 -11.44
CA GLY A 95 -7.95 -13.69 -12.48
C GLY A 95 -6.50 -13.42 -12.08
N TYR A 96 -6.20 -13.47 -10.78
CA TYR A 96 -4.90 -13.12 -10.19
C TYR A 96 -4.43 -11.71 -10.52
N THR A 97 -5.36 -10.78 -10.73
CA THR A 97 -5.04 -9.40 -11.13
C THR A 97 -4.18 -8.70 -10.08
N PHE A 98 -4.45 -8.91 -8.79
CA PHE A 98 -3.66 -8.30 -7.72
C PHE A 98 -2.23 -8.84 -7.72
N ALA A 99 -2.05 -10.16 -7.59
CA ALA A 99 -0.72 -10.76 -7.52
C ALA A 99 0.11 -10.48 -8.78
N ASN A 100 -0.50 -10.54 -9.97
CA ASN A 100 0.21 -10.33 -11.23
C ASN A 100 0.68 -8.87 -11.39
N THR A 101 -0.15 -7.89 -11.04
CA THR A 101 0.25 -6.49 -11.15
C THR A 101 1.29 -6.12 -10.09
N VAL A 102 1.09 -6.52 -8.84
CA VAL A 102 2.01 -6.15 -7.75
C VAL A 102 3.35 -6.86 -7.86
N LYS A 103 3.41 -8.07 -8.42
CA LYS A 103 4.68 -8.76 -8.70
C LYS A 103 5.49 -8.10 -9.83
N ALA A 104 4.82 -7.46 -10.78
CA ALA A 104 5.43 -6.91 -11.98
C ALA A 104 5.96 -5.48 -11.81
N GLY A 105 5.42 -4.73 -10.85
CA GLY A 105 5.95 -3.44 -10.42
C GLY A 105 7.15 -3.60 -9.50
#